data_AF-A0A2E9QYU6-F1
#
_entry.id   AF-A0A2E9QYU6-F1
#
_cell.length_a   1.000
_cell.length_b   1.000
_cell.length_c   1.000
_cell.angle_alpha   90.00
_cell.angle_beta   90.00
_cell.angle_gamma   90.00
#
_symmetry.space_group_name_H-M   'P 1'
#
loop_
_entity.id
_entity.type
_entity.pdbx_description
1 polymer ?
#
loop_
_entity_poly.entity_id
_entity_poly.type
_entity_poly.pdbx_seq_one_letter_code
_entity_poly.pdbx_strand_id
1 'polypeptide(L)'
;MQKCKTSPFWWVALMCVLLFGCSGKSRTPKDSEEATLSKLSMIRSHHRRAAISLKLGHRERAIEEMDKIIKISFPKSFRAGKEAIWDAWARKAMMQMEGKQVRQALTTIDTVIASLTPADISFYTAHLYHVRGRILEEIGQPQEALNAYQRSIEINKKVIAVEKKKKKIQTGVPHKRPRVHRRAP
;
A
#
# COMPACT_ATOMS: atom_id res chain seq x y z
N MET A 1 -41.45 65.28 -4.80
CA MET A 1 -41.52 63.90 -4.28
C MET A 1 -41.78 62.95 -5.45
N GLN A 2 -41.12 61.79 -5.46
CA GLN A 2 -41.26 60.64 -6.37
C GLN A 2 -41.01 60.87 -7.88
N LYS A 3 -39.98 60.20 -8.43
CA LYS A 3 -40.18 58.94 -9.18
C LYS A 3 -38.85 58.22 -9.42
N CYS A 4 -38.92 56.91 -9.23
CA CYS A 4 -37.83 55.95 -9.24
C CYS A 4 -37.26 55.70 -10.64
N LYS A 5 -35.97 55.37 -10.64
CA LYS A 5 -35.16 54.95 -11.78
C LYS A 5 -35.60 53.59 -12.32
N THR A 6 -35.57 53.48 -13.64
CA THR A 6 -35.61 52.27 -14.45
C THR A 6 -34.22 51.63 -14.56
N SER A 7 -34.12 50.31 -14.46
CA SER A 7 -33.27 49.48 -15.34
C SER A 7 -33.53 47.98 -15.09
N PRO A 8 -33.68 47.14 -16.14
CA PRO A 8 -34.06 45.73 -16.04
C PRO A 8 -32.83 44.82 -15.98
N PHE A 9 -32.58 44.19 -14.83
CA PHE A 9 -31.42 43.31 -14.59
C PHE A 9 -31.75 41.82 -14.71
N TRP A 10 -32.69 41.42 -15.58
CA TRP A 10 -33.23 40.04 -15.59
C TRP A 10 -33.09 39.26 -16.90
N TRP A 11 -32.56 39.85 -17.98
CA TRP A 11 -32.48 39.15 -19.28
C TRP A 11 -31.13 38.48 -19.58
N VAL A 12 -30.08 38.70 -18.78
CA VAL A 12 -28.77 38.06 -19.02
C VAL A 12 -28.69 36.63 -18.43
N ALA A 13 -29.65 36.23 -17.60
CA ALA A 13 -29.63 34.93 -16.92
C ALA A 13 -30.13 33.74 -17.76
N LEU A 14 -30.62 33.95 -18.99
CA LEU A 14 -31.25 32.88 -19.81
C LEU A 14 -30.46 32.47 -21.07
N MET A 15 -29.18 32.88 -21.21
CA MET A 15 -28.36 32.60 -22.40
C MET A 15 -26.97 32.04 -22.08
N CYS A 16 -26.86 31.17 -21.07
CA CYS A 16 -25.62 30.41 -20.79
C CYS A 16 -25.85 28.92 -20.49
N VAL A 17 -26.99 28.34 -20.89
CA VAL A 17 -27.33 26.93 -20.58
C VAL A 17 -27.08 25.96 -21.74
N LEU A 18 -26.64 26.40 -22.94
CA LEU A 18 -26.58 25.51 -24.11
C LEU A 18 -25.24 25.45 -24.89
N LEU A 19 -24.10 25.82 -24.31
CA LEU A 19 -22.79 25.64 -24.97
C LEU A 19 -21.63 25.20 -24.06
N PHE A 20 -21.91 24.50 -22.97
CA PHE A 20 -20.93 23.59 -22.39
C PHE A 20 -21.45 22.17 -22.56
N GLY A 21 -21.18 21.64 -23.76
CA GLY A 21 -21.00 20.21 -23.95
C GLY A 21 -19.86 19.76 -23.06
N CYS A 22 -20.14 19.55 -21.78
CA CYS A 22 -19.37 18.69 -20.92
C CYS A 22 -19.41 17.31 -21.57
N SER A 23 -18.43 17.04 -22.44
CA SER A 23 -17.95 15.69 -22.73
C SER A 23 -17.34 15.15 -21.44
N GLY A 24 -18.19 14.98 -20.43
CA GLY A 24 -17.94 14.16 -19.26
C GLY A 24 -18.00 12.72 -19.74
N LYS A 25 -16.93 12.27 -20.40
CA LYS A 25 -16.51 10.89 -20.21
C LYS A 25 -16.24 10.79 -18.72
N SER A 26 -17.27 10.37 -17.97
CA SER A 26 -17.12 9.87 -16.62
C SER A 26 -16.17 8.67 -16.73
N ARG A 27 -14.86 8.93 -16.61
CA ARG A 27 -13.86 7.88 -16.40
C ARG A 27 -14.30 7.15 -15.15
N THR A 28 -14.92 6.00 -15.35
CA THR A 28 -15.51 5.21 -14.28
C THR A 28 -14.41 4.78 -13.30
N PRO A 29 -14.74 4.46 -12.04
CA PRO A 29 -13.80 3.90 -11.07
C PRO A 29 -12.99 2.68 -11.59
N LYS A 30 -13.50 2.01 -12.63
CA LYS A 30 -12.91 0.85 -13.31
C LYS A 30 -11.55 1.15 -13.97
N ASP A 31 -11.36 2.35 -14.53
CA ASP A 31 -10.08 2.78 -15.10
C ASP A 31 -8.98 2.89 -14.01
N SER A 32 -9.38 3.13 -12.76
CA SER A 32 -8.46 3.17 -11.61
C SER A 32 -8.09 1.79 -11.07
N GLU A 33 -9.00 0.81 -11.22
CA GLU A 33 -8.79 -0.56 -10.77
C GLU A 33 -7.82 -1.32 -11.69
N GLU A 34 -8.04 -1.26 -13.01
CA GLU A 34 -7.15 -1.89 -13.99
C GLU A 34 -5.73 -1.31 -13.92
N ALA A 35 -5.59 0.01 -13.75
CA ALA A 35 -4.30 0.65 -13.55
C ALA A 35 -3.62 0.18 -12.25
N THR A 36 -4.39 0.01 -11.17
CA THR A 36 -3.87 -0.48 -9.89
C THR A 36 -3.44 -1.95 -9.98
N LEU A 37 -4.24 -2.79 -10.63
CA LEU A 37 -3.91 -4.19 -10.90
C LEU A 37 -2.69 -4.32 -11.81
N SER A 38 -2.58 -3.46 -12.82
CA SER A 38 -1.41 -3.40 -13.71
C SER A 38 -0.14 -3.05 -12.94
N LYS A 39 -0.20 -2.07 -12.03
CA LYS A 39 0.91 -1.75 -11.12
C LYS A 39 1.28 -2.93 -10.21
N LEU A 40 0.30 -3.62 -9.64
CA LEU A 40 0.57 -4.82 -8.84
C LEU A 40 1.18 -5.95 -9.67
N SER A 41 0.72 -6.14 -10.90
CA SER A 41 1.29 -7.10 -11.84
C SER A 41 2.75 -6.76 -12.15
N MET A 42 3.03 -5.48 -12.42
CA MET A 42 4.39 -4.98 -12.63
C MET A 42 5.30 -5.25 -11.43
N ILE A 43 4.81 -5.03 -10.20
CA ILE A 43 5.55 -5.37 -8.98
C ILE A 43 5.90 -6.86 -8.91
N ARG A 44 4.92 -7.73 -9.16
CA ARG A 44 5.16 -9.19 -9.17
C ARG A 44 6.21 -9.57 -10.21
N SER A 45 6.15 -8.99 -11.39
CA SER A 45 7.14 -9.20 -12.46
C SER A 45 8.53 -8.76 -12.03
N HIS A 46 8.67 -7.58 -11.43
CA HIS A 46 9.96 -7.10 -10.91
C HIS A 46 10.50 -8.00 -9.78
N HIS A 47 9.67 -8.48 -8.86
CA HIS A 47 10.09 -9.46 -7.85
C HIS A 47 10.62 -10.75 -8.49
N ARG A 48 9.93 -11.28 -9.51
CA ARG A 48 10.37 -12.48 -10.22
C ARG A 48 11.67 -12.25 -10.96
N ARG A 49 11.82 -11.12 -11.65
CA ARG A 49 13.05 -10.74 -12.34
C ARG A 49 14.22 -10.62 -11.38
N ALA A 50 14.05 -9.95 -10.24
CA ALA A 50 15.08 -9.85 -9.21
C ALA A 50 15.49 -11.23 -8.67
N ALA A 51 14.53 -12.11 -8.38
CA ALA A 51 14.83 -13.46 -7.91
C ALA A 51 15.63 -14.28 -8.94
N ILE A 52 15.32 -14.13 -10.23
CA ILE A 52 16.11 -14.76 -11.31
C ILE A 52 17.50 -14.14 -11.39
N SER A 53 17.62 -12.80 -11.32
CA SER A 53 18.91 -12.11 -11.34
C SER A 53 19.83 -12.56 -10.20
N LEU A 54 19.30 -12.77 -8.99
CA LEU A 54 20.08 -13.33 -7.88
C LEU A 54 20.59 -14.75 -8.18
N LYS A 55 19.75 -15.62 -8.76
CA LYS A 55 20.16 -16.97 -9.17
C LYS A 55 21.25 -16.97 -10.23
N LEU A 56 21.27 -15.94 -11.08
CA LEU A 56 22.30 -15.74 -12.10
C LEU A 56 23.55 -15.02 -11.55
N GLY A 57 23.61 -14.69 -10.26
CA GLY A 57 24.72 -13.97 -9.65
C GLY A 57 24.74 -12.46 -9.92
N HIS A 58 23.72 -11.91 -10.59
CA HIS A 58 23.62 -10.48 -10.91
C HIS A 58 22.90 -9.72 -9.79
N ARG A 59 23.57 -9.54 -8.66
CA ARG A 59 23.00 -8.92 -7.45
C ARG A 59 22.59 -7.47 -7.67
N GLU A 60 23.42 -6.68 -8.35
CA GLU A 60 23.17 -5.26 -8.62
C GLU A 60 21.88 -5.10 -9.43
N ARG A 61 21.71 -5.93 -10.48
CA ARG A 61 20.46 -5.95 -11.27
C ARG A 61 19.25 -6.33 -10.41
N ALA A 62 19.40 -7.25 -9.46
CA ALA A 62 18.31 -7.61 -8.56
C ALA A 62 17.88 -6.42 -7.66
N ILE A 63 18.85 -5.65 -7.19
CA ILE A 63 18.61 -4.42 -6.40
C ILE A 63 17.93 -3.35 -7.27
N GLU A 64 18.37 -3.15 -8.52
CA GLU A 64 17.74 -2.22 -9.45
C GLU A 64 16.27 -2.56 -9.71
N GLU A 65 15.93 -3.84 -9.79
CA GLU A 65 14.54 -4.30 -9.95
C GLU A 65 13.69 -3.95 -8.71
N MET A 66 14.26 -3.98 -7.50
CA MET A 66 13.58 -3.50 -6.29
C MET A 66 13.40 -1.97 -6.32
N ASP A 67 14.38 -1.22 -6.82
CA ASP A 67 14.27 0.23 -6.97
C ASP A 67 13.16 0.63 -7.93
N LYS A 68 12.91 -0.16 -8.98
CA LYS A 68 11.77 0.04 -9.88
C LYS A 68 10.45 -0.12 -9.14
N ILE A 69 10.33 -1.08 -8.21
CA ILE A 69 9.12 -1.26 -7.39
C ILE A 69 8.91 -0.07 -6.45
N ILE A 70 9.97 0.38 -5.78
CA ILE A 70 9.91 1.47 -4.79
C ILE A 70 9.42 2.78 -5.42
N LYS A 71 9.68 3.00 -6.70
CA LYS A 71 9.23 4.18 -7.46
C LYS A 71 7.74 4.14 -7.84
N ILE A 72 7.07 3.01 -7.70
CA ILE A 72 5.65 2.88 -8.06
C ILE A 72 4.80 3.59 -7.01
N SER A 73 3.93 4.49 -7.46
CA SER A 73 2.99 5.19 -6.59
C SER A 73 1.60 4.56 -6.63
N PHE A 74 1.02 4.37 -5.44
CA PHE A 74 -0.36 3.95 -5.23
C PHE A 74 -1.18 5.04 -4.52
N PRO A 75 -2.51 5.05 -4.70
CA PRO A 75 -3.39 5.86 -3.87
C PRO A 75 -3.15 5.59 -2.38
N LYS A 76 -3.17 6.64 -1.53
CA LYS A 76 -2.91 6.52 -0.08
C LYS A 76 -3.86 5.54 0.63
N SER A 77 -5.09 5.40 0.13
CA SER A 77 -6.10 4.46 0.62
C SER A 77 -5.80 3.00 0.26
N PHE A 78 -4.95 2.74 -0.73
CA PHE A 78 -4.69 1.41 -1.23
C PHE A 78 -3.59 0.71 -0.42
N ARG A 79 -4.02 0.05 0.66
CA ARG A 79 -3.15 -0.64 1.61
C ARG A 79 -2.22 -1.66 0.97
N ALA A 80 -2.73 -2.52 0.08
CA ALA A 80 -1.95 -3.60 -0.52
C ALA A 80 -0.76 -3.09 -1.36
N GLY A 81 -0.91 -1.93 -2.00
CA GLY A 81 0.19 -1.30 -2.75
C GLY A 81 1.32 -0.81 -1.84
N LYS A 82 0.97 -0.17 -0.71
CA LYS A 82 1.96 0.23 0.31
C LYS A 82 2.70 -0.98 0.88
N GLU A 83 1.96 -2.04 1.19
CA GLU A 83 2.51 -3.30 1.70
C GLU A 83 3.49 -3.96 0.71
N ALA A 84 3.19 -3.92 -0.58
CA ALA A 84 4.10 -4.42 -1.62
C ALA A 84 5.39 -3.58 -1.72
N ILE A 85 5.31 -2.26 -1.53
CA ILE A 85 6.48 -1.38 -1.49
C ILE A 85 7.34 -1.69 -0.26
N TRP A 86 6.74 -1.88 0.93
CA TRP A 86 7.48 -2.29 2.14
C TRP A 86 8.19 -3.64 1.96
N ASP A 87 7.54 -4.61 1.30
CA ASP A 87 8.20 -5.89 0.97
C ASP A 87 9.42 -5.68 0.06
N ALA A 88 9.33 -4.79 -0.93
CA ALA A 88 10.45 -4.47 -1.81
C ALA A 88 11.63 -3.83 -1.06
N TRP A 89 11.37 -2.89 -0.13
CA TRP A 89 12.42 -2.32 0.74
C TRP A 89 13.09 -3.40 1.60
N ALA A 90 12.30 -4.29 2.23
CA ALA A 90 12.84 -5.39 3.03
C ALA A 90 13.75 -6.31 2.20
N ARG A 91 13.31 -6.69 0.99
CA ARG A 91 14.09 -7.52 0.07
C ARG A 91 15.35 -6.82 -0.42
N LYS A 92 15.27 -5.52 -0.74
CA LYS A 92 16.44 -4.73 -1.13
C LYS A 92 17.51 -4.72 -0.03
N ALA A 93 17.11 -4.45 1.22
CA ALA A 93 18.03 -4.44 2.35
C ALA A 93 18.67 -5.83 2.57
N MET A 94 17.88 -6.90 2.44
CA MET A 94 18.38 -8.27 2.48
C MET A 94 19.42 -8.57 1.39
N MET A 95 19.16 -8.14 0.14
CA MET A 95 20.12 -8.30 -0.96
C MET A 95 21.43 -7.52 -0.71
N GLN A 96 21.35 -6.33 -0.09
CA GLN A 96 22.52 -5.55 0.30
C GLN A 96 23.31 -6.21 1.43
N MET A 97 22.64 -6.85 2.40
CA MET A 97 23.33 -7.64 3.43
C MET A 97 24.13 -8.78 2.82
N GLU A 98 23.50 -9.59 1.96
CA GLU A 98 24.19 -10.66 1.23
C GLU A 98 25.34 -10.11 0.36
N GLY A 99 25.17 -8.86 -0.09
CA GLY A 99 26.13 -7.94 -0.70
C GLY A 99 27.40 -7.64 0.09
N LYS A 100 27.45 -7.97 1.39
CA LYS A 100 28.38 -7.39 2.37
C LYS A 100 28.28 -5.85 2.48
N GLN A 101 27.23 -5.25 1.94
CA GLN A 101 26.93 -3.82 2.03
C GLN A 101 26.04 -3.55 3.27
N VAL A 102 26.43 -4.10 4.42
CA VAL A 102 25.57 -4.20 5.61
C VAL A 102 25.18 -2.83 6.16
N ARG A 103 26.11 -1.85 6.14
CA ARG A 103 25.80 -0.46 6.54
C ARG A 103 24.76 0.20 5.64
N GLN A 104 24.83 -0.04 4.33
CA GLN A 104 23.85 0.48 3.37
C GLN A 104 22.48 -0.19 3.54
N ALA A 105 22.47 -1.48 3.88
CA ALA A 105 21.25 -2.19 4.23
C ALA A 105 20.56 -1.54 5.45
N LEU A 106 21.33 -1.15 6.46
CA LEU A 106 20.81 -0.46 7.65
C LEU A 106 20.19 0.89 7.28
N THR A 107 20.88 1.72 6.49
CA THR A 107 20.31 2.99 6.02
C THR A 107 19.03 2.76 5.20
N THR A 108 19.03 1.74 4.35
CA THR A 108 17.88 1.37 3.51
C THR A 108 16.67 0.97 4.36
N ILE A 109 16.86 0.20 5.43
CA ILE A 109 15.74 -0.21 6.30
C ILE A 109 15.29 0.92 7.24
N ASP A 110 16.22 1.74 7.75
CA ASP A 110 15.89 2.82 8.68
C ASP A 110 15.11 3.95 7.97
N THR A 111 15.39 4.22 6.70
CA THR A 111 14.64 5.23 5.92
C THR A 111 13.16 4.87 5.79
N VAL A 112 12.85 3.61 5.47
CA VAL A 112 11.45 3.16 5.37
C VAL A 112 10.79 3.09 6.74
N ILE A 113 11.50 2.64 7.79
CA ILE A 113 10.96 2.59 9.16
C ILE A 113 10.63 4.00 9.68
N ALA A 114 11.46 5.01 9.40
CA ALA A 114 11.21 6.39 9.78
C ALA A 114 9.95 6.99 9.11
N SER A 115 9.52 6.42 7.97
CA SER A 115 8.31 6.85 7.26
C SER A 115 7.01 6.19 7.78
N LEU A 116 7.11 5.19 8.66
CA LEU A 116 5.95 4.44 9.13
C LEU A 116 5.14 5.23 10.15
N THR A 117 3.82 5.12 10.07
CA THR A 117 2.90 5.67 11.08
C THR A 117 2.47 4.58 12.07
N PRO A 118 2.01 4.93 13.29
CA PRO A 118 1.46 3.96 14.23
C PRO A 118 0.27 3.16 13.71
N ALA A 119 -0.42 3.67 12.66
CA ALA A 119 -1.55 3.01 12.02
C ALA A 119 -1.12 1.94 10.98
N ASP A 120 0.14 1.96 10.53
CA ASP A 120 0.69 1.04 9.53
C ASP A 120 1.05 -0.33 10.15
N ILE A 121 0.12 -0.92 10.91
CA ILE A 121 0.28 -2.24 11.52
C ILE A 121 -0.06 -3.31 10.48
N SER A 122 0.97 -4.03 10.02
CA SER A 122 0.84 -5.12 9.05
C SER A 122 1.92 -6.17 9.27
N PHE A 123 1.75 -7.32 8.63
CA PHE A 123 2.80 -8.34 8.53
C PHE A 123 4.09 -7.75 7.92
N TYR A 124 3.95 -6.90 6.90
CA TYR A 124 5.08 -6.31 6.18
C TYR A 124 5.87 -5.31 7.03
N THR A 125 5.21 -4.51 7.86
CA THR A 125 5.92 -3.61 8.79
C THR A 125 6.59 -4.38 9.92
N ALA A 126 5.99 -5.48 10.41
CA ALA A 126 6.70 -6.40 11.30
C ALA A 126 7.95 -7.00 10.64
N HIS A 127 7.85 -7.35 9.36
CA HIS A 127 8.98 -7.89 8.59
C HIS A 127 10.11 -6.87 8.42
N LEU A 128 9.81 -5.57 8.22
CA LEU A 128 10.84 -4.52 8.21
C LEU A 128 11.67 -4.50 9.49
N TYR A 129 11.01 -4.54 10.66
CA TYR A 129 11.71 -4.61 11.95
C TYR A 129 12.50 -5.90 12.14
N HIS A 130 12.00 -7.02 11.63
CA HIS A 130 12.75 -8.29 11.65
C HIS A 130 14.02 -8.19 10.80
N VAL A 131 13.93 -7.64 9.59
CA VAL A 131 15.10 -7.41 8.73
C VAL A 131 16.09 -6.44 9.38
N ARG A 132 15.60 -5.36 10.02
CA ARG A 132 16.45 -4.46 10.80
C ARG A 132 17.21 -5.21 11.91
N GLY A 133 16.54 -6.09 12.64
CA GLY A 133 17.18 -6.93 13.67
C GLY A 133 18.32 -7.77 13.12
N ARG A 134 18.10 -8.43 11.99
CA ARG A 134 19.14 -9.22 11.30
C ARG A 134 20.32 -8.36 10.86
N ILE A 135 20.06 -7.17 10.33
CA ILE A 135 21.12 -6.22 9.93
C ILE A 135 21.98 -5.82 11.13
N LEU A 136 21.34 -5.50 12.26
CA LEU A 136 22.04 -5.05 13.47
C LEU A 136 22.85 -6.17 14.13
N GLU A 137 22.32 -7.39 14.10
CA GLU A 137 23.04 -8.59 14.53
C GLU A 137 24.33 -8.78 13.72
N GLU A 138 24.26 -8.68 12.38
CA GLU A 138 25.43 -8.76 11.49
C GLU A 138 26.45 -7.64 11.72
N ILE A 139 26.00 -6.44 12.13
CA ILE A 139 26.89 -5.30 12.44
C ILE A 139 27.54 -5.45 13.84
N GLY A 140 27.07 -6.37 14.68
CA GLY A 140 27.54 -6.52 16.06
C GLY A 140 26.87 -5.55 17.04
N GLN A 141 25.62 -5.16 16.79
CA GLN A 141 24.78 -4.35 17.67
C GLN A 141 23.64 -5.20 18.28
N PRO A 142 23.94 -6.12 19.20
CA PRO A 142 22.98 -7.13 19.67
C PRO A 142 21.81 -6.53 20.46
N GLN A 143 22.03 -5.46 21.23
CA GLN A 143 20.96 -4.86 22.03
C GLN A 143 19.89 -4.19 21.15
N GLU A 144 20.32 -3.47 20.12
CA GLU A 144 19.45 -2.85 19.12
C GLU A 144 18.77 -3.90 18.24
N ALA A 145 19.45 -5.02 17.96
CA ALA A 145 18.87 -6.15 17.26
C ALA A 145 17.71 -6.77 18.07
N LEU A 146 17.92 -7.03 19.37
CA LEU A 146 16.88 -7.52 20.28
C LEU A 146 15.67 -6.58 20.31
N ASN A 147 15.91 -5.26 20.39
CA ASN A 147 14.83 -4.28 20.36
C ASN A 147 14.05 -4.32 19.04
N ALA A 148 14.73 -4.47 17.90
CA ALA A 148 14.10 -4.58 16.59
C ALA A 148 13.26 -5.87 16.47
N TYR A 149 13.79 -7.01 16.91
CA TYR A 149 13.04 -8.27 16.94
C TYR A 149 11.82 -8.20 17.87
N GLN A 150 11.97 -7.63 19.06
CA GLN A 150 10.86 -7.41 19.98
C GLN A 150 9.76 -6.57 19.33
N ARG A 151 10.13 -5.51 18.59
CA ARG A 151 9.16 -4.69 17.88
C ARG A 151 8.42 -5.46 16.79
N SER A 152 9.12 -6.32 16.05
CA SER A 152 8.51 -7.23 15.07
C SER A 152 7.47 -8.16 15.72
N ILE A 153 7.81 -8.76 16.86
CA ILE A 153 6.92 -9.65 17.63
C ILE A 153 5.65 -8.91 18.07
N GLU A 154 5.79 -7.70 18.61
CA GLU A 154 4.65 -6.88 19.05
C GLU A 154 3.68 -6.56 17.90
N ILE A 155 4.21 -6.16 16.75
CA ILE A 155 3.38 -5.85 15.58
C ILE A 155 2.65 -7.10 15.12
N ASN A 156 3.33 -8.24 15.00
CA ASN A 156 2.71 -9.51 14.62
C ASN A 156 1.61 -9.94 15.61
N LYS A 157 1.83 -9.80 16.92
CA LYS A 157 0.80 -10.05 17.95
C LYS A 157 -0.43 -9.18 17.73
N LYS A 158 -0.24 -7.89 17.44
CA LYS A 158 -1.35 -6.96 17.12
C LYS A 158 -2.09 -7.37 15.84
N VAL A 159 -1.37 -7.72 14.77
CA VAL A 159 -1.98 -8.21 13.51
C VAL A 159 -2.84 -9.44 13.77
N ILE A 160 -2.32 -10.45 14.46
CA ILE A 160 -3.05 -11.68 14.81
C ILE A 160 -4.31 -11.34 15.63
N ALA A 161 -4.21 -10.45 16.60
CA ALA A 161 -5.35 -10.04 17.41
C ALA A 161 -6.45 -9.37 16.57
N VAL A 162 -6.07 -8.51 15.63
CA VAL A 162 -7.01 -7.86 14.70
C VAL A 162 -7.71 -8.89 13.80
N GLU A 163 -6.98 -9.83 13.22
CA GLU A 163 -7.57 -10.86 12.35
C GLU A 163 -8.48 -11.82 13.12
N LYS A 164 -8.13 -12.18 14.36
CA LYS A 164 -9.02 -12.94 15.25
C LYS A 164 -10.33 -12.21 15.53
N LYS A 165 -10.27 -10.89 15.79
CA LYS A 165 -11.48 -10.06 16.00
C LYS A 165 -12.34 -10.02 14.74
N LYS A 166 -11.76 -9.80 13.56
CA LYS A 166 -12.49 -9.83 12.27
C LYS A 166 -13.19 -11.16 12.03
N LYS A 167 -12.51 -12.28 12.28
CA LYS A 167 -13.10 -13.62 12.13
C LYS A 167 -14.28 -13.86 13.08
N LYS A 168 -14.17 -13.42 14.34
CA LYS A 168 -15.28 -13.48 15.31
C LYS A 168 -16.49 -12.66 14.85
N ILE A 169 -16.26 -11.47 14.30
CA ILE A 169 -17.33 -10.64 13.75
C ILE A 169 -17.99 -11.34 12.55
N GLN A 170 -17.21 -11.86 11.60
CA GLN A 170 -17.75 -12.57 10.43
C GLN A 170 -18.55 -13.83 10.80
N THR A 171 -18.12 -14.56 11.82
CA THR A 171 -18.81 -15.77 12.30
C THR A 171 -20.02 -15.48 13.21
N GLY A 172 -20.09 -14.28 13.80
CA GLY A 172 -21.21 -13.83 14.62
C GLY A 172 -22.35 -13.14 13.86
N VAL A 173 -22.21 -12.89 12.55
CA VAL A 173 -23.31 -12.38 11.71
C VAL A 173 -24.20 -13.58 11.33
N PRO A 174 -25.46 -13.66 11.82
CA PRO A 174 -26.34 -14.75 11.44
C PRO A 174 -26.59 -14.70 9.93
N HIS A 175 -26.23 -15.77 9.25
CA HIS A 175 -26.59 -15.97 7.85
C HIS A 175 -28.12 -16.15 7.81
N LYS A 176 -28.87 -15.07 7.61
CA LYS A 176 -30.31 -15.14 7.32
C LYS A 176 -30.45 -15.94 6.03
N ARG A 177 -30.64 -17.27 6.14
CA ARG A 177 -31.02 -18.08 4.99
C ARG A 177 -32.31 -17.47 4.46
N PRO A 178 -32.39 -17.10 3.16
CA PRO A 178 -33.67 -16.72 2.60
C PRO A 178 -34.63 -17.87 2.85
N ARG A 179 -35.75 -17.61 3.55
CA ARG A 179 -36.84 -18.57 3.69
C ARG A 179 -37.35 -18.82 2.27
N VAL A 180 -36.90 -19.92 1.67
CA VAL A 180 -37.54 -20.46 0.48
C VAL A 180 -38.91 -20.91 0.94
N HIS A 181 -39.92 -20.06 0.75
CA HIS A 181 -41.31 -20.46 0.92
C HIS A 181 -41.56 -21.60 -0.08
N ARG A 182 -41.56 -22.84 0.42
CA ARG A 182 -42.15 -23.96 -0.30
C ARG A 182 -43.62 -23.62 -0.49
N ARG A 183 -44.00 -23.25 -1.70
CA ARG A 183 -45.40 -23.34 -2.13
C ARG A 183 -45.73 -24.83 -2.12
N ALA A 184 -46.60 -25.24 -1.20
CA ALA A 184 -47.23 -26.54 -1.23
C ALA A 184 -48.24 -26.58 -2.39
N PRO A 185 -48.50 -27.75 -2.99
CA PRO A 185 -49.37 -27.92 -4.14
C PRO A 185 -50.84 -27.55 -3.87
#